data_AF-A0A0A0IIF1-F1
#
_entry.id   AF-A0A0A0IIF1-F1
#
_cell.length_a   1.000
_cell.length_b   1.000
_cell.length_c   1.000
_cell.angle_alpha   90.00
_cell.angle_beta   90.00
_cell.angle_gamma   90.00
#
_symmetry.space_group_name_H-M   'P 1'
#
loop_
_entity.id
_entity.type
_entity.pdbx_description
1 polymer ?
#
loop_
_entity_poly.entity_id
_entity_poly.type
_entity_poly.pdbx_seq_one_letter_code
_entity_poly.pdbx_strand_id
1 'polypeptide(L)'
;FYLSTEEIAWLYKKRWEIELFFKWIKQKLKIKKFIGNSLNAVMMQIISAIITFIMLKLIQNGVNSAYGLTTIKRIIKHSLTNKVNIKEFSWFIFLGS
;
A
#
# COMPACT_ATOMS: atom_id res chain seq x y z
N PHE A 1 19.55 33.88 11.44
CA PHE A 1 19.13 32.47 11.51
C PHE A 1 20.08 31.75 12.45
N TYR A 2 19.66 31.44 13.68
CA TYR A 2 20.50 30.88 14.74
C TYR A 2 20.18 29.39 14.96
N LEU A 3 20.44 28.57 13.94
CA LEU A 3 20.41 27.11 14.10
C LEU A 3 21.85 26.62 14.21
N SER A 4 22.13 25.77 15.19
CA SER A 4 23.39 25.05 15.30
C SER A 4 23.59 24.12 14.10
N THR A 5 24.85 23.79 13.81
CA THR A 5 25.20 22.85 12.75
C THR A 5 24.50 21.48 12.93
N GLU A 6 24.31 21.05 14.16
CA GLU A 6 23.63 19.80 14.48
C GLU A 6 22.13 19.86 14.14
N GLU A 7 21.46 20.96 14.48
CA GLU A 7 20.04 21.16 14.14
C GLU A 7 19.85 21.21 12.61
N ILE A 8 20.77 21.85 11.89
CA ILE A 8 20.77 21.87 10.43
C ILE A 8 20.89 20.44 9.88
N ALA A 9 21.89 19.67 10.34
CA ALA A 9 22.08 18.28 9.91
C ALA A 9 20.86 17.39 10.21
N TRP A 10 20.24 17.58 11.38
CA TRP A 10 19.03 16.87 11.76
C TRP A 10 17.83 17.20 10.86
N LEU A 11 17.62 18.48 10.52
CA LEU A 11 16.57 18.91 9.60
C LEU A 11 16.75 18.30 8.20
N TYR A 12 18.00 18.24 7.70
CA TYR A 12 18.31 17.57 6.43
C TYR A 12 17.99 16.07 6.48
N LYS A 13 18.31 15.39 7.58
CA LYS A 13 17.94 13.97 7.78
C LYS A 13 16.42 13.79 7.75
N LYS A 14 15.65 14.65 8.44
CA LYS A 14 14.19 14.59 8.46
C LYS A 14 13.56 14.82 7.10
N ARG A 15 14.09 15.77 6.32
CA ARG A 15 13.65 15.96 4.93
C ARG A 15 13.89 14.70 4.10
N TRP A 16 15.04 14.04 4.26
CA TRP A 16 15.34 12.82 3.50
C TRP A 16 14.43 11.65 3.87
N GLU A 17 14.08 11.50 5.16
CA GLU A 17 13.08 10.51 5.61
C GLU A 17 11.73 10.70 4.90
N ILE A 18 11.27 11.95 4.77
CA ILE A 18 10.03 12.30 4.06
C ILE A 18 10.14 11.94 2.57
N GLU A 19 11.27 12.25 1.93
CA GLU A 19 11.51 11.92 0.52
C GLU A 19 11.51 10.39 0.28
N LEU A 20 12.14 9.62 1.16
CA LEU A 20 12.13 8.15 1.12
C LEU A 20 10.71 7.59 1.30
N PHE A 21 9.93 8.17 2.20
CA PHE A 21 8.52 7.81 2.39
C PHE A 21 7.69 8.04 1.12
N PHE A 22 7.79 9.22 0.51
CA PHE A 22 7.08 9.50 -0.74
C PHE A 22 7.59 8.67 -1.93
N LYS A 23 8.89 8.36 -1.97
CA LYS A 23 9.45 7.43 -2.96
C LYS A 23 8.82 6.05 -2.82
N TRP A 24 8.71 5.55 -1.59
CA TRP A 24 8.07 4.27 -1.30
C TRP A 24 6.60 4.27 -1.71
N ILE A 25 5.82 5.31 -1.36
CA ILE A 25 4.41 5.47 -1.75
C ILE A 25 4.26 5.34 -3.27
N LYS A 26 5.03 6.15 -4.02
CA LYS A 26 4.94 6.17 -5.48
C LYS A 26 5.28 4.81 -6.09
N GLN A 27 6.29 4.12 -5.56
CA GLN A 27 6.73 2.82 -6.07
C GLN A 27 5.77 1.67 -5.73
N LYS A 28 5.25 1.63 -4.50
CA LYS A 28 4.44 0.49 -4.01
C LYS A 28 2.96 0.62 -4.35
N LEU A 29 2.38 1.82 -4.22
CA LEU A 29 0.94 2.02 -4.41
C LEU A 29 0.56 2.21 -5.89
N LYS A 30 1.49 2.68 -6.73
CA LYS A 30 1.28 2.92 -8.18
C LYS A 30 0.00 3.73 -8.48
N ILE A 31 -0.27 4.78 -7.70
CA ILE A 31 -1.39 5.69 -7.92
C ILE A 31 -1.13 6.45 -9.23
N LYS A 32 -1.88 6.12 -10.30
CA LYS A 32 -1.67 6.68 -11.64
C LYS A 32 -2.39 8.01 -11.87
N LYS A 33 -3.55 8.18 -11.25
CA LYS A 33 -4.40 9.38 -11.37
C LYS A 33 -5.13 9.60 -10.06
N PHE A 34 -5.30 10.86 -9.68
CA PHE A 34 -6.22 11.22 -8.61
C PHE A 34 -7.63 11.35 -9.17
N ILE A 35 -8.61 10.85 -8.43
CA ILE A 35 -10.05 10.90 -8.81
C ILE A 35 -10.64 12.30 -8.52
N GLY A 36 -9.98 13.09 -7.68
CA GLY A 36 -10.41 14.43 -7.29
C GLY A 36 -9.22 15.26 -6.84
N ASN A 37 -9.31 16.57 -7.03
CA ASN A 37 -8.20 17.51 -6.84
C ASN A 37 -8.27 18.30 -5.52
N SER A 38 -9.34 18.13 -4.73
CA SER A 38 -9.39 18.73 -3.40
C SER A 38 -8.42 18.02 -2.45
N LEU A 39 -7.88 18.76 -1.48
CA LEU A 39 -6.96 18.22 -0.46
C LEU A 39 -7.53 16.95 0.19
N ASN A 40 -8.81 17.00 0.59
CA ASN A 40 -9.48 15.88 1.22
C ASN A 40 -9.62 14.67 0.28
N ALA A 41 -9.94 14.89 -0.99
CA ALA A 41 -10.05 13.80 -1.96
C ALA A 41 -8.71 13.10 -2.20
N VAL A 42 -7.63 13.88 -2.33
CA VAL A 42 -6.27 13.34 -2.48
C VAL A 42 -5.85 12.57 -1.22
N MET A 43 -6.09 13.14 -0.03
CA MET A 43 -5.73 12.51 1.24
C MET A 43 -6.47 11.18 1.44
N MET A 44 -7.78 11.14 1.19
CA MET A 44 -8.59 9.92 1.25
C MET A 44 -8.11 8.84 0.28
N GLN A 45 -7.72 9.23 -0.94
CA GLN A 45 -7.19 8.28 -1.92
C GLN A 45 -5.85 7.67 -1.48
N ILE A 46 -4.95 8.48 -0.94
CA ILE A 46 -3.66 8.01 -0.43
C ILE A 46 -3.88 7.06 0.76
N ILE A 47 -4.72 7.44 1.73
CA ILE A 47 -5.01 6.61 2.91
C ILE A 47 -5.65 5.28 2.49
N SER A 48 -6.65 5.30 1.60
CA SER A 48 -7.29 4.09 1.08
C SER A 48 -6.31 3.17 0.35
N ALA A 49 -5.39 3.73 -0.44
CA ALA A 49 -4.35 2.95 -1.11
C ALA A 49 -3.37 2.30 -0.10
N ILE A 50 -2.99 3.01 0.96
CA ILE A 50 -2.14 2.47 2.03
C ILE A 50 -2.86 1.32 2.75
N ILE A 51 -4.13 1.51 3.13
CA ILE A 51 -4.95 0.47 3.78
C ILE A 51 -5.02 -0.78 2.89
N THR A 52 -5.32 -0.59 1.61
CA THR A 52 -5.38 -1.69 0.63
C THR A 52 -4.05 -2.44 0.55
N PHE A 53 -2.92 -1.72 0.52
CA PHE A 53 -1.59 -2.34 0.49
C PHE A 53 -1.32 -3.18 1.73
N ILE A 54 -1.67 -2.66 2.92
CA ILE A 54 -1.51 -3.39 4.18
C ILE A 54 -2.38 -4.65 4.20
N MET A 55 -3.65 -4.56 3.78
CA MET A 55 -4.54 -5.73 3.69
C MET A 55 -3.95 -6.81 2.77
N LEU A 56 -3.45 -6.44 1.58
CA LEU A 56 -2.79 -7.38 0.67
C LEU A 56 -1.56 -8.04 1.31
N LYS A 57 -0.80 -7.28 2.12
CA LYS A 57 0.38 -7.80 2.81
C LYS A 57 0.03 -8.76 3.95
N LEU A 58 -1.04 -8.47 4.69
CA LEU A 58 -1.56 -9.37 5.72
C LEU A 58 -2.05 -10.69 5.12
N ILE A 59 -2.79 -10.63 4.01
CA ILE A 59 -3.22 -11.81 3.26
C ILE A 59 -2.01 -12.63 2.80
N GLN A 60 -0.98 -11.97 2.23
CA GLN A 60 0.25 -12.64 1.83
C GLN A 60 0.92 -13.38 3.00
N ASN A 61 1.04 -12.71 4.15
CA ASN A 61 1.66 -13.29 5.33
C ASN A 61 0.83 -14.46 5.91
N GLY A 62 -0.50 -14.40 5.86
CA GLY A 62 -1.38 -15.43 6.42
C GLY A 62 -1.45 -16.73 5.60
N VAL A 63 -1.11 -16.69 4.31
CA VAL A 63 -1.25 -17.86 3.41
C VAL A 63 0.04 -18.68 3.30
N ASN A 64 1.16 -18.23 3.90
CA ASN A 64 2.46 -18.89 3.81
C ASN A 64 2.87 -19.29 2.37
N SER A 65 2.34 -18.60 1.36
CA SER A 65 2.59 -18.94 -0.04
C SER A 65 3.84 -18.23 -0.56
N ALA A 66 4.51 -18.89 -1.51
CA ALA A 66 5.59 -18.30 -2.29
C ALA A 66 5.12 -17.19 -3.26
N TYR A 67 3.82 -16.85 -3.29
CA TYR A 67 3.28 -15.88 -4.22
C TYR A 67 3.72 -14.45 -3.86
N GLY A 68 4.25 -13.74 -4.86
CA GLY A 68 4.50 -12.31 -4.79
C GLY A 68 3.20 -11.49 -4.68
N LEU A 69 3.29 -10.31 -4.06
CA LEU A 69 2.17 -9.38 -3.85
C LEU A 69 1.43 -9.02 -5.15
N THR A 70 2.13 -9.00 -6.28
CA THR A 70 1.56 -8.75 -7.61
C THR A 70 0.63 -9.86 -8.07
N THR A 71 0.98 -11.12 -7.79
CA THR A 71 0.15 -12.29 -8.13
C THR A 71 -1.12 -12.30 -7.30
N ILE A 72 -1.01 -12.09 -5.98
CA ILE A 72 -2.15 -11.99 -5.08
C ILE A 72 -3.09 -10.86 -5.53
N LYS A 73 -2.55 -9.67 -5.80
CA LYS A 73 -3.33 -8.53 -6.33
C LYS A 73 -4.04 -8.88 -7.65
N ARG A 74 -3.39 -9.63 -8.54
CA ARG A 74 -3.97 -10.04 -9.83
C ARG A 74 -5.12 -11.03 -9.64
N ILE A 75 -4.94 -12.04 -8.78
CA ILE A 75 -5.99 -13.03 -8.47
C ILE A 75 -7.20 -12.32 -7.89
N ILE A 76 -7.00 -11.51 -6.84
CA ILE A 76 -8.10 -10.75 -6.21
C ILE A 76 -8.82 -9.91 -7.26
N LYS A 77 -8.08 -9.17 -8.11
CA LYS A 77 -8.67 -8.34 -9.16
C LYS A 77 -9.55 -9.14 -10.13
N HIS A 78 -9.11 -10.32 -10.57
CA HIS A 78 -9.89 -11.17 -11.46
C HIS A 78 -11.10 -11.82 -10.78
N SER A 79 -11.04 -12.02 -9.47
CA SER A 79 -12.10 -12.65 -8.69
C SER A 79 -13.08 -11.66 -8.05
N LEU A 80 -12.91 -10.33 -8.25
CA LEU A 80 -13.79 -9.30 -7.67
C LEU A 80 -15.27 -9.47 -8.03
N THR A 81 -15.56 -10.03 -9.20
CA THR A 81 -16.93 -10.25 -9.69
C THR A 81 -17.46 -11.65 -9.37
N ASN A 82 -16.61 -12.54 -8.84
CA ASN A 82 -17.00 -13.90 -8.55
C ASN A 82 -17.81 -13.94 -7.27
N LYS A 83 -18.92 -14.69 -7.29
CA LYS A 83 -19.66 -14.98 -6.05
C LYS A 83 -18.81 -15.88 -5.18
N VAL A 84 -18.53 -15.43 -3.96
CA VAL A 84 -17.79 -16.19 -2.96
C VAL A 84 -18.79 -16.69 -1.92
N ASN A 85 -18.82 -18.01 -1.70
CA ASN A 85 -19.54 -18.57 -0.58
C ASN A 85 -18.76 -18.29 0.71
N ILE A 86 -19.31 -17.43 1.58
CA ILE A 86 -18.64 -16.99 2.81
C ILE A 86 -18.37 -18.19 3.74
N LYS A 87 -19.22 -19.21 3.72
CA LYS A 87 -19.07 -20.40 4.59
C LYS A 87 -17.88 -21.29 4.19
N GLU A 88 -17.50 -21.25 2.92
CA GLU A 88 -16.43 -22.09 2.35
C GLU A 88 -15.15 -21.28 2.09
N PHE A 89 -15.18 -19.98 2.37
CA PHE A 89 -14.08 -19.09 2.04
C PHE A 89 -12.87 -19.33 2.96
N SER A 90 -11.74 -19.62 2.33
CA SER A 90 -10.43 -19.57 2.96
C SER A 90 -9.46 -18.87 2.02
N TRP A 91 -8.63 -17.97 2.54
CA TRP A 91 -7.60 -17.30 1.75
C TRP A 91 -6.62 -18.28 1.10
N PHE A 92 -6.39 -19.43 1.74
CA PHE A 92 -5.56 -20.50 1.19
C PHE A 92 -6.20 -21.11 -0.07
N ILE A 93 -7.47 -21.51 0.02
CA ILE A 93 -8.22 -22.10 -1.10
C ILE A 93 -8.42 -21.06 -2.22
N PHE A 94 -8.76 -19.83 -1.85
CA PHE A 94 -9.07 -18.75 -2.80
C PHE A 94 -7.87 -18.30 -3.63
N LEU A 95 -6.67 -18.32 -3.06
CA LEU A 95 -5.44 -17.95 -3.76
C LEU A 95 -4.79 -19.12 -4.51
N GLY A 96 -5.34 -20.34 -4.39
CA GLY A 96 -4.96 -21.51 -5.18
C GLY A 96 -3.58 -22.05 -4.82
N SER A 97 -3.46 -22.69 -3.65
CA SER A 97 -2.36 -23.63 -3.33
C SER A 97 -2.94 -24.99 -2.92
#